data_AF-A0A924YJD9-F1
#
_entry.id   AF-A0A924YJD9-F1
#
_cell.length_a   1.000
_cell.length_b   1.000
_cell.length_c   1.000
_cell.angle_alpha   90.00
_cell.angle_beta   90.00
_cell.angle_gamma   90.00
#
_symmetry.space_group_name_H-M   'P 1'
#
loop_
_entity.id
_entity.type
_entity.pdbx_description
1 polymer ?
#
loop_
_entity_poly.entity_id
_entity_poly.type
_entity_poly.pdbx_seq_one_letter_code
_entity_poly.pdbx_strand_id
1 'polypeptide(L)'
;YKYVAAHGDYLVQVMEKTKAHLSGPIFTDDKIRISCIGGGPGSDIIAILKYLDECCDREGVRKVSCYLLDREQAWADTWTELDDQMNVGVQLNANFQPLDVTVPASWKSQRKFLSADVFTMSYFVSEVRSLDGDGVVSEFWRTIFGEAKPGALFIYTDNAHNYFTSYFDDIWKSRGLQALVANDSERFTPRFSEQASELRLYQQKFGQYPKLQAQLAYRVLKKP
;
A
#
# COMPACT_ATOMS: atom_id res chain seq x y z
N TYR A 1 19.74 -9.87 6.51
CA TYR A 1 18.28 -9.85 6.44
C TYR A 1 17.85 -10.03 4.99
N LYS A 2 16.87 -10.90 4.70
CA LYS A 2 16.31 -11.07 3.34
C LYS A 2 15.03 -10.26 3.23
N TYR A 3 14.88 -9.50 2.16
CA TYR A 3 13.65 -8.80 1.79
C TYR A 3 12.53 -9.81 1.55
N VAL A 4 11.29 -9.46 1.90
CA VAL A 4 10.14 -10.36 1.71
C VAL A 4 9.59 -10.16 0.30
N ALA A 5 9.35 -11.26 -0.43
CA ALA A 5 9.01 -11.18 -1.85
C ALA A 5 7.50 -11.03 -2.12
N ALA A 6 6.64 -11.14 -1.09
CA ALA A 6 5.19 -11.31 -1.24
C ALA A 6 4.36 -10.11 -0.72
N HIS A 7 4.91 -8.89 -0.79
CA HIS A 7 4.25 -7.69 -0.26
C HIS A 7 2.86 -7.47 -0.85
N GLY A 8 2.73 -7.63 -2.17
CA GLY A 8 1.44 -7.48 -2.84
C GLY A 8 0.39 -8.46 -2.35
N ASP A 9 0.75 -9.75 -2.20
CA ASP A 9 -0.19 -10.77 -1.72
C ASP A 9 -0.65 -10.51 -0.28
N TYR A 10 0.25 -10.03 0.59
CA TYR A 10 -0.12 -9.68 1.96
C TYR A 10 -1.09 -8.51 2.02
N LEU A 11 -0.95 -7.53 1.13
CA LEU A 11 -1.91 -6.44 0.99
C LEU A 11 -3.28 -6.98 0.55
N VAL A 12 -3.33 -7.92 -0.41
CA VAL A 12 -4.60 -8.57 -0.79
C VAL A 12 -5.25 -9.27 0.40
N GLN A 13 -4.48 -10.05 1.18
CA GLN A 13 -4.99 -10.72 2.37
C GLN A 13 -5.55 -9.73 3.42
N VAL A 14 -4.93 -8.56 3.59
CA VAL A 14 -5.44 -7.49 4.47
C VAL A 14 -6.73 -6.87 3.91
N MET A 15 -6.84 -6.69 2.61
CA MET A 15 -8.08 -6.26 1.95
C MET A 15 -9.20 -7.29 2.14
N GLU A 16 -8.93 -8.59 1.95
CA GLU A 16 -9.91 -9.67 2.20
C GLU A 16 -10.43 -9.65 3.66
N LYS A 17 -9.53 -9.46 4.64
CA LYS A 17 -9.91 -9.30 6.06
C LYS A 17 -10.79 -8.07 6.27
N THR A 18 -10.51 -6.97 5.55
CA THR A 18 -11.32 -5.74 5.61
C THR A 18 -12.71 -5.96 5.04
N LYS A 19 -12.82 -6.57 3.86
CA LYS A 19 -14.09 -6.94 3.23
C LYS A 19 -14.94 -7.80 4.16
N ALA A 20 -14.32 -8.81 4.79
CA ALA A 20 -14.99 -9.68 5.75
C ALA A 20 -15.48 -8.90 6.98
N HIS A 21 -14.68 -7.99 7.52
CA HIS A 21 -15.07 -7.13 8.64
C HIS A 21 -16.25 -6.21 8.28
N LEU A 22 -16.24 -5.62 7.09
CA LEU A 22 -17.31 -4.75 6.59
C LEU A 22 -18.60 -5.52 6.25
N SER A 23 -18.53 -6.85 6.12
CA SER A 23 -19.64 -7.67 5.60
C SER A 23 -20.19 -7.15 4.26
N GLY A 24 -19.30 -6.59 3.43
CA GLY A 24 -19.68 -5.84 2.24
C GLY A 24 -18.45 -5.40 1.42
N PRO A 25 -18.67 -4.62 0.35
CA PRO A 25 -17.57 -4.11 -0.46
C PRO A 25 -16.69 -3.13 0.34
N ILE A 26 -15.42 -3.08 -0.02
CA ILE A 26 -14.49 -2.03 0.46
C ILE A 26 -14.78 -0.74 -0.28
N PHE A 27 -15.08 -0.83 -1.58
CA PHE A 27 -15.32 0.28 -2.48
C PHE A 27 -16.80 0.37 -2.84
N THR A 28 -17.38 1.56 -2.69
CA THR A 28 -18.79 1.81 -3.05
C THR A 28 -18.94 2.54 -4.39
N ASP A 29 -17.86 3.17 -4.87
CA ASP A 29 -17.85 3.96 -6.09
C ASP A 29 -17.33 3.14 -7.27
N ASP A 30 -17.86 3.40 -8.48
CA ASP A 30 -17.41 2.75 -9.71
C ASP A 30 -16.03 3.24 -10.19
N LYS A 31 -15.54 4.35 -9.62
CA LYS A 31 -14.26 4.98 -9.92
C LYS A 31 -13.54 5.27 -8.62
N ILE A 32 -12.38 4.64 -8.42
CA ILE A 32 -11.58 4.81 -7.21
C ILE A 32 -10.23 5.43 -7.53
N ARG A 33 -9.70 6.20 -6.59
CA ARG A 33 -8.35 6.74 -6.61
C ARG A 33 -7.52 6.11 -5.50
N ILE A 34 -6.32 5.69 -5.85
CA ILE A 34 -5.38 5.05 -4.92
C ILE A 34 -4.10 5.87 -4.88
N SER A 35 -3.52 6.03 -3.70
CA SER A 35 -2.18 6.58 -3.52
C SER A 35 -1.28 5.59 -2.79
N CYS A 36 -0.29 5.06 -3.50
CA CYS A 36 0.70 4.12 -2.97
C CYS A 36 1.91 4.91 -2.47
N ILE A 37 2.06 5.04 -1.16
CA ILE A 37 3.14 5.83 -0.54
C ILE A 37 4.36 4.92 -0.35
N GLY A 38 5.50 5.29 -0.95
CA GLY A 38 6.67 4.41 -1.00
C GLY A 38 6.41 3.20 -1.88
N GLY A 39 5.70 3.42 -2.99
CA GLY A 39 5.16 2.34 -3.79
C GLY A 39 6.23 1.51 -4.51
N GLY A 40 7.47 1.99 -4.58
CA GLY A 40 8.59 1.30 -5.22
C GLY A 40 8.26 0.87 -6.65
N PRO A 41 8.52 -0.39 -7.03
CA PRO A 41 8.16 -0.91 -8.35
C PRO A 41 6.63 -1.12 -8.51
N GLY A 42 5.82 -0.80 -7.51
CA GLY A 42 4.35 -0.77 -7.54
C GLY A 42 3.64 -2.09 -7.23
N SER A 43 4.21 -2.89 -6.32
CA SER A 43 3.55 -4.09 -5.79
C SER A 43 2.15 -3.81 -5.21
N ASP A 44 1.93 -2.62 -4.65
CA ASP A 44 0.63 -2.21 -4.10
C ASP A 44 -0.44 -2.04 -5.19
N ILE A 45 -0.05 -1.55 -6.38
CA ILE A 45 -0.97 -1.43 -7.52
C ILE A 45 -1.37 -2.83 -7.99
N ILE A 46 -0.40 -3.73 -8.14
CA ILE A 46 -0.66 -5.13 -8.53
C ILE A 46 -1.58 -5.81 -7.51
N ALA A 47 -1.36 -5.58 -6.20
CA ALA A 47 -2.21 -6.12 -5.15
C ALA A 47 -3.66 -5.67 -5.30
N ILE A 48 -3.90 -4.38 -5.51
CA ILE A 48 -5.26 -3.86 -5.60
C ILE A 48 -5.94 -4.36 -6.87
N LEU A 49 -5.23 -4.42 -7.99
CA LEU A 49 -5.77 -4.98 -9.22
C LEU A 49 -6.09 -6.46 -9.08
N LYS A 50 -5.21 -7.23 -8.43
CA LYS A 50 -5.47 -8.64 -8.11
C LYS A 50 -6.69 -8.80 -7.21
N TYR A 51 -6.80 -8.01 -6.14
CA TYR A 51 -7.97 -8.01 -5.26
C TYR A 51 -9.25 -7.71 -6.05
N LEU A 52 -9.21 -6.68 -6.90
CA LEU A 52 -10.35 -6.30 -7.71
C LEU A 52 -10.70 -7.38 -8.74
N ASP A 53 -9.74 -8.03 -9.38
CA ASP A 53 -9.99 -9.11 -10.32
C ASP A 53 -10.67 -10.32 -9.64
N GLU A 54 -10.14 -10.72 -8.48
CA GLU A 54 -10.67 -11.84 -7.67
C GLU A 54 -12.02 -11.53 -7.01
N CYS A 55 -12.36 -10.24 -6.85
CA CYS A 55 -13.57 -9.78 -6.15
C CYS A 55 -14.50 -8.88 -6.98
N CYS A 56 -14.27 -8.73 -8.30
CA CYS A 56 -14.83 -7.64 -9.12
C CYS A 56 -16.36 -7.54 -9.04
N ASP A 57 -17.04 -8.69 -9.13
CA ASP A 57 -18.50 -8.80 -9.06
C ASP A 57 -19.09 -8.24 -7.76
N ARG A 58 -18.29 -8.15 -6.70
CA ARG A 58 -18.72 -7.69 -5.38
C ARG A 58 -18.34 -6.26 -5.06
N GLU A 59 -17.34 -5.68 -5.74
CA GLU A 59 -16.87 -4.31 -5.50
C GLU A 59 -17.50 -3.28 -6.47
N GLY A 60 -17.88 -3.68 -7.69
CA GLY A 60 -18.52 -2.78 -8.66
C GLY A 60 -17.59 -1.71 -9.26
N VAL A 61 -16.29 -1.74 -8.94
CA VAL A 61 -15.28 -0.83 -9.47
C VAL A 61 -15.05 -1.10 -10.95
N ARG A 62 -15.07 -0.04 -11.77
CA ARG A 62 -14.83 -0.08 -13.22
C ARG A 62 -13.58 0.67 -13.65
N LYS A 63 -13.14 1.63 -12.83
CA LYS A 63 -11.93 2.42 -13.11
C LYS A 63 -11.12 2.65 -11.86
N VAL A 64 -9.81 2.51 -12.02
CA VAL A 64 -8.83 2.73 -10.98
C VAL A 64 -7.83 3.79 -11.45
N SER A 65 -7.68 4.87 -10.68
CA SER A 65 -6.61 5.86 -10.88
C SER A 65 -5.56 5.71 -9.78
N CYS A 66 -4.40 5.18 -10.12
CA CYS A 66 -3.30 4.96 -9.20
C CYS A 66 -2.30 6.12 -9.26
N TYR A 67 -1.88 6.58 -8.09
CA TYR A 67 -0.74 7.45 -7.89
C TYR A 67 0.35 6.66 -7.17
N LEU A 68 1.42 6.34 -7.89
CA LEU A 68 2.62 5.75 -7.31
C LEU A 68 3.53 6.87 -6.83
N LEU A 69 3.69 6.98 -5.51
CA LEU A 69 4.48 8.03 -4.88
C LEU A 69 5.79 7.43 -4.40
N ASP A 70 6.90 7.79 -5.05
CA ASP A 70 8.23 7.32 -4.68
C ASP A 70 9.28 8.37 -5.03
N ARG A 71 10.45 8.32 -4.37
CA ARG A 71 11.57 9.20 -4.67
C ARG A 71 12.34 8.74 -5.91
N GLU A 72 12.37 7.43 -6.17
CA GLU A 72 13.14 6.84 -7.26
C GLU A 72 12.37 6.95 -8.58
N GLN A 73 12.83 7.86 -9.44
CA GLN A 73 12.16 8.15 -10.71
C GLN A 73 12.22 6.99 -11.69
N ALA A 74 13.21 6.10 -11.57
CA ALA A 74 13.31 4.91 -12.44
C ALA A 74 12.09 3.98 -12.32
N TRP A 75 11.32 4.06 -11.22
CA TRP A 75 10.08 3.30 -11.12
C TRP A 75 9.00 3.78 -12.10
N ALA A 76 9.07 5.02 -12.60
CA ALA A 76 8.16 5.48 -13.65
C ALA A 76 8.21 4.59 -14.90
N ASP A 77 9.39 4.11 -15.27
CA ASP A 77 9.59 3.25 -16.44
C ASP A 77 8.90 1.90 -16.28
N THR A 78 8.74 1.42 -15.04
CA THR A 78 8.02 0.17 -14.76
C THR A 78 6.53 0.31 -15.08
N TRP A 79 5.96 1.52 -14.96
CA TRP A 79 4.52 1.76 -15.03
C TRP A 79 4.02 2.39 -16.32
N THR A 80 4.92 2.95 -17.12
CA THR A 80 4.55 3.72 -18.32
C THR A 80 3.87 2.85 -19.40
N GLU A 81 4.00 1.51 -19.34
CA GLU A 81 3.44 0.57 -20.33
C GLU A 81 2.57 -0.54 -19.70
N LEU A 82 2.32 -0.50 -18.38
CA LEU A 82 1.62 -1.57 -17.68
C LEU A 82 0.11 -1.58 -17.94
N ASP A 83 -0.49 -0.43 -18.27
CA ASP A 83 -1.91 -0.35 -18.61
C ASP A 83 -2.25 -1.05 -19.94
N ASP A 84 -1.34 -1.00 -20.91
CA ASP A 84 -1.47 -1.71 -22.20
C ASP A 84 -1.23 -3.23 -22.07
N GLN A 85 -0.46 -3.66 -21.06
CA GLN A 85 -0.09 -5.07 -20.88
C GLN A 85 -1.04 -5.84 -19.94
N MET A 86 -1.80 -5.15 -19.10
CA MET A 86 -2.67 -5.80 -18.12
C MET A 86 -4.11 -5.93 -18.61
N ASN A 87 -4.50 -7.16 -18.93
CA ASN A 87 -5.89 -7.52 -19.22
C ASN A 87 -6.66 -7.80 -17.91
N VAL A 88 -6.91 -6.75 -17.14
CA VAL A 88 -7.72 -6.79 -15.91
C VAL A 88 -9.12 -6.25 -16.18
N GLY A 89 -10.13 -6.74 -15.46
CA GLY A 89 -11.53 -6.34 -15.64
C GLY A 89 -11.87 -4.87 -15.32
N VAL A 90 -10.86 -4.02 -15.05
CA VAL A 90 -10.99 -2.61 -14.67
C VAL A 90 -10.11 -1.73 -15.54
N GLN A 91 -10.60 -0.53 -15.89
CA GLN A 91 -9.77 0.47 -16.56
C GLN A 91 -8.71 1.01 -15.58
N LEU A 92 -7.44 0.81 -15.90
CA LEU A 92 -6.32 1.36 -15.12
C LEU A 92 -5.86 2.71 -15.68
N ASN A 93 -5.55 3.65 -14.79
CA ASN A 93 -4.76 4.83 -15.09
C ASN A 93 -3.66 4.94 -14.03
N ALA A 94 -2.43 4.58 -14.38
CA ALA A 94 -1.29 4.67 -13.47
C ALA A 94 -0.55 5.99 -13.70
N ASN A 95 -0.23 6.68 -12.62
CA ASN A 95 0.58 7.90 -12.66
C ASN A 95 1.73 7.72 -11.68
N PHE A 96 2.95 7.96 -12.15
CA PHE A 96 4.08 8.15 -11.26
C PHE A 96 4.15 9.61 -10.80
N GLN A 97 4.39 9.82 -9.51
CA GLN A 97 4.59 11.14 -8.95
C GLN A 97 5.82 11.12 -8.03
N PRO A 98 6.92 11.82 -8.39
CA PRO A 98 8.08 11.92 -7.52
C PRO A 98 7.71 12.51 -6.16
N LEU A 99 7.99 11.79 -5.09
CA LEU A 99 7.71 12.22 -3.72
C LEU A 99 8.74 11.65 -2.76
N ASP A 100 9.42 12.53 -2.03
CA ASP A 100 10.27 12.18 -0.90
C ASP A 100 9.67 12.76 0.39
N VAL A 101 9.24 11.90 1.31
CA VAL A 101 8.60 12.32 2.56
C VAL A 101 9.51 13.18 3.44
N THR A 102 10.83 13.09 3.25
CA THR A 102 11.83 13.87 3.98
C THR A 102 12.07 15.25 3.37
N VAL A 103 11.53 15.53 2.17
CA VAL A 103 11.69 16.80 1.45
C VAL A 103 10.32 17.48 1.33
N PRO A 104 9.96 18.41 2.24
CA PRO A 104 8.64 19.05 2.26
C PRO A 104 8.20 19.65 0.93
N ALA A 105 9.13 20.20 0.15
CA ALA A 105 8.84 20.77 -1.15
C ALA A 105 8.22 19.75 -2.13
N SER A 106 8.55 18.45 -2.03
CA SER A 106 8.05 17.43 -2.95
C SER A 106 6.58 17.08 -2.71
N TRP A 107 6.10 17.16 -1.46
CA TRP A 107 4.74 16.76 -1.09
C TRP A 107 3.83 17.92 -0.69
N LYS A 108 4.35 19.08 -0.31
CA LYS A 108 3.54 20.29 -0.05
C LYS A 108 3.00 20.91 -1.34
N SER A 109 3.75 20.85 -2.43
CA SER A 109 3.37 21.42 -3.73
C SER A 109 2.43 20.51 -4.52
N GLN A 110 2.64 19.20 -4.46
CA GLN A 110 1.88 18.22 -5.23
C GLN A 110 0.79 17.59 -4.35
N ARG A 111 -0.47 18.00 -4.50
CA ARG A 111 -1.53 17.65 -3.55
C ARG A 111 -2.59 16.67 -4.09
N LYS A 112 -2.51 16.29 -5.37
CA LYS A 112 -3.56 15.49 -6.05
C LYS A 112 -3.74 14.09 -5.43
N PHE A 113 -2.67 13.55 -4.85
CA PHE A 113 -2.67 12.26 -4.16
C PHE A 113 -3.54 12.28 -2.88
N LEU A 114 -3.75 13.45 -2.25
CA LEU A 114 -4.57 13.57 -1.04
C LEU A 114 -6.07 13.30 -1.28
N SER A 115 -6.53 13.29 -2.53
CA SER A 115 -7.92 12.97 -2.85
C SER A 115 -8.19 11.47 -3.04
N ALA A 116 -7.25 10.60 -2.65
CA ALA A 116 -7.41 9.16 -2.78
C ALA A 116 -8.53 8.61 -1.88
N ASP A 117 -9.20 7.57 -2.37
CA ASP A 117 -10.11 6.70 -1.62
C ASP A 117 -9.33 5.77 -0.70
N VAL A 118 -8.16 5.32 -1.16
CA VAL A 118 -7.28 4.42 -0.42
C VAL A 118 -5.84 4.88 -0.52
N PHE A 119 -5.18 4.95 0.62
CA PHE A 119 -3.74 5.10 0.75
C PHE A 119 -3.13 3.77 1.16
N THR A 120 -2.07 3.34 0.49
CA THR A 120 -1.33 2.12 0.86
C THR A 120 0.11 2.44 1.24
N MET A 121 0.64 1.68 2.19
CA MET A 121 1.88 1.98 2.91
C MET A 121 2.62 0.69 3.26
N SER A 122 2.95 -0.14 2.26
CA SER A 122 3.54 -1.46 2.47
C SER A 122 5.04 -1.39 2.76
N TYR A 123 5.45 -1.79 3.95
CA TYR A 123 6.84 -1.79 4.48
C TYR A 123 7.54 -0.43 4.47
N PHE A 124 6.77 0.65 4.32
CA PHE A 124 7.33 1.98 4.11
C PHE A 124 7.57 2.75 5.40
N VAL A 125 6.71 2.62 6.41
CA VAL A 125 6.85 3.41 7.65
C VAL A 125 8.12 3.04 8.39
N SER A 126 8.47 1.76 8.46
CA SER A 126 9.70 1.31 9.10
C SER A 126 10.96 1.80 8.37
N GLU A 127 10.89 1.95 7.04
CA GLU A 127 11.97 2.51 6.23
C GLU A 127 12.21 3.99 6.58
N VAL A 128 11.15 4.80 6.55
CA VAL A 128 11.29 6.25 6.71
C VAL A 128 11.32 6.72 8.16
N ARG A 129 10.91 5.89 9.13
CA ARG A 129 10.96 6.26 10.56
C ARG A 129 12.38 6.62 11.00
N SER A 130 13.39 5.93 10.51
CA SER A 130 14.79 6.21 10.84
C SER A 130 15.25 7.61 10.39
N LEU A 131 14.52 8.21 9.44
CA LEU A 131 14.82 9.51 8.84
C LEU A 131 14.01 10.66 9.51
N ASP A 132 13.16 10.36 10.49
CA ASP A 132 12.32 11.34 11.17
C ASP A 132 13.06 12.10 12.29
N GLY A 133 14.27 12.58 12.01
CA GLY A 133 15.12 13.25 13.01
C GLY A 133 14.48 14.54 13.55
N ASP A 134 14.06 15.42 12.65
CA ASP A 134 13.47 16.73 12.99
C ASP A 134 11.92 16.71 12.94
N GLY A 135 11.30 15.53 12.87
CA GLY A 135 9.85 15.38 12.83
C GLY A 135 9.20 15.62 11.45
N VAL A 136 9.99 15.71 10.38
CA VAL A 136 9.50 15.97 9.01
C VAL A 136 8.62 14.84 8.46
N VAL A 137 8.96 13.59 8.75
CA VAL A 137 8.17 12.42 8.33
C VAL A 137 6.89 12.35 9.17
N SER A 138 6.98 12.69 10.45
CA SER A 138 5.81 12.87 11.30
C SER A 138 4.87 13.97 10.77
N GLU A 139 5.41 15.08 10.27
CA GLU A 139 4.63 16.15 9.63
C GLU A 139 3.92 15.65 8.36
N PHE A 140 4.60 14.87 7.53
CA PHE A 140 3.99 14.22 6.37
C PHE A 140 2.79 13.36 6.77
N TRP A 141 2.94 12.46 7.74
CA TRP A 141 1.83 11.64 8.25
C TRP A 141 0.67 12.47 8.79
N ARG A 142 0.99 13.47 9.61
CA ARG A 142 0.00 14.41 10.14
C ARG A 142 -0.75 15.16 9.05
N THR A 143 -0.09 15.45 7.93
CA THR A 143 -0.68 16.13 6.78
C THR A 143 -1.63 15.19 6.04
N ILE A 144 -1.18 14.00 5.66
CA ILE A 144 -2.05 13.08 4.90
C ILE A 144 -3.29 12.66 5.70
N PHE A 145 -3.15 12.40 7.00
CA PHE A 145 -4.30 12.06 7.86
C PHE A 145 -5.21 13.26 8.15
N GLY A 146 -4.65 14.46 8.14
CA GLY A 146 -5.39 15.70 8.36
C GLY A 146 -6.21 16.10 7.13
N GLU A 147 -5.64 15.92 5.94
CA GLU A 147 -6.13 16.53 4.71
C GLU A 147 -6.73 15.53 3.70
N ALA A 148 -6.59 14.23 3.93
CA ALA A 148 -7.34 13.24 3.17
C ALA A 148 -8.85 13.47 3.32
N LYS A 149 -9.59 13.14 2.26
CA LYS A 149 -11.05 13.28 2.24
C LYS A 149 -11.71 12.39 3.31
N PRO A 150 -12.83 12.82 3.90
CA PRO A 150 -13.67 11.97 4.75
C PRO A 150 -14.00 10.64 4.06
N GLY A 151 -14.00 9.56 4.82
CA GLY A 151 -14.22 8.20 4.32
C GLY A 151 -13.01 7.52 3.70
N ALA A 152 -11.90 8.23 3.44
CA ALA A 152 -10.68 7.62 2.90
C ALA A 152 -10.14 6.52 3.83
N LEU A 153 -9.64 5.45 3.23
CA LEU A 153 -9.01 4.34 3.93
C LEU A 153 -7.48 4.45 3.86
N PHE A 154 -6.81 4.03 4.93
CA PHE A 154 -5.35 3.88 4.97
C PHE A 154 -5.03 2.44 5.31
N ILE A 155 -4.29 1.76 4.42
CA ILE A 155 -3.86 0.39 4.61
C ILE A 155 -2.34 0.38 4.84
N TYR A 156 -1.98 0.08 6.07
CA TYR A 156 -0.61 -0.08 6.53
C TYR A 156 -0.30 -1.56 6.67
N THR A 157 0.80 -2.02 6.10
CA THR A 157 1.39 -3.33 6.37
C THR A 157 2.88 -3.15 6.57
N ASP A 158 3.45 -3.64 7.66
CA ASP A 158 4.88 -3.44 7.95
C ASP A 158 5.41 -4.51 8.90
N ASN A 159 6.72 -4.49 9.13
CA ASN A 159 7.39 -5.33 10.11
C ASN A 159 6.71 -5.22 11.48
N ALA A 160 6.36 -6.36 12.07
CA ALA A 160 5.74 -6.44 13.39
C ALA A 160 6.72 -6.08 14.52
N HIS A 161 7.03 -4.79 14.64
CA HIS A 161 7.93 -4.27 15.65
C HIS A 161 7.37 -3.00 16.28
N ASN A 162 7.25 -3.01 17.61
CA ASN A 162 6.56 -1.98 18.38
C ASN A 162 7.09 -0.56 18.14
N TYR A 163 8.40 -0.43 17.91
CA TYR A 163 9.03 0.86 17.58
C TYR A 163 8.39 1.57 16.37
N PHE A 164 7.97 0.83 15.35
CA PHE A 164 7.33 1.40 14.17
C PHE A 164 5.82 1.53 14.35
N THR A 165 5.18 0.52 14.93
CA THR A 165 3.72 0.50 15.08
C THR A 165 3.24 1.55 16.07
N SER A 166 3.88 1.70 17.23
CA SER A 166 3.51 2.74 18.21
C SER A 166 3.71 4.15 17.63
N TYR A 167 4.84 4.37 16.93
CA TYR A 167 5.10 5.65 16.25
C TYR A 167 3.97 6.01 15.27
N PHE A 168 3.58 5.06 14.43
CA PHE A 168 2.50 5.26 13.47
C PHE A 168 1.16 5.46 14.16
N ASP A 169 0.91 4.66 15.20
CA ASP A 169 -0.34 4.66 15.95
C ASP A 169 -0.61 5.97 16.68
N ASP A 170 0.40 6.55 17.31
CA ASP A 170 0.27 7.83 18.01
C ASP A 170 -0.19 8.94 17.06
N ILE A 171 0.32 8.94 15.82
CA ILE A 171 0.01 9.97 14.84
C ILE A 171 -1.43 9.82 14.33
N TRP A 172 -1.86 8.65 13.88
CA TRP A 172 -3.22 8.50 13.35
C TRP A 172 -4.28 8.67 14.45
N LYS A 173 -4.00 8.21 15.68
CA LYS A 173 -4.88 8.42 16.84
C LYS A 173 -5.04 9.91 17.15
N SER A 174 -3.94 10.68 17.14
CA SER A 174 -3.99 12.14 17.35
C SER A 174 -4.79 12.88 16.27
N ARG A 175 -5.00 12.27 15.10
CA ARG A 175 -5.78 12.79 13.97
C ARG A 175 -7.20 12.25 13.91
N GLY A 176 -7.61 11.45 14.89
CA GLY A 176 -8.98 10.95 15.05
C GLY A 176 -9.39 9.91 14.01
N LEU A 177 -8.43 9.24 13.35
CA LEU A 177 -8.75 8.13 12.46
C LEU A 177 -9.27 6.95 13.30
N GLN A 178 -10.07 6.08 12.68
CA GLN A 178 -10.63 4.89 13.33
C GLN A 178 -10.03 3.63 12.73
N ALA A 179 -9.57 2.70 13.57
CA ALA A 179 -9.13 1.39 13.10
C ALA A 179 -10.36 0.49 12.83
N LEU A 180 -10.51 0.04 11.58
CA LEU A 180 -11.49 -0.97 11.19
C LEU A 180 -10.96 -2.38 11.49
N VAL A 181 -9.73 -2.64 11.05
CA VAL A 181 -9.02 -3.89 11.30
C VAL A 181 -7.58 -3.56 11.70
N ALA A 182 -7.08 -4.19 12.75
CA ALA A 182 -5.70 -4.01 13.19
C ALA A 182 -5.16 -5.29 13.82
N ASN A 183 -3.87 -5.53 13.61
CA ASN A 183 -3.11 -6.55 14.34
C ASN A 183 -1.67 -6.09 14.49
N ASP A 184 -1.08 -6.30 15.67
CA ASP A 184 0.29 -5.89 15.98
C ASP A 184 1.33 -6.90 15.49
N SER A 185 0.94 -8.16 15.35
CA SER A 185 1.85 -9.24 15.01
C SER A 185 1.08 -10.47 14.57
N GLU A 186 0.95 -10.65 13.26
CA GLU A 186 0.38 -11.84 12.65
C GLU A 186 1.37 -12.44 11.65
N ARG A 187 1.48 -13.77 11.65
CA ARG A 187 2.34 -14.46 10.69
C ARG A 187 1.61 -14.61 9.36
N PHE A 188 2.13 -13.95 8.33
CA PHE A 188 1.64 -14.08 6.97
C PHE A 188 2.48 -15.08 6.18
N THR A 189 1.79 -15.86 5.35
CA THR A 189 2.36 -16.74 4.33
C THR A 189 1.63 -16.42 3.03
N PRO A 190 2.27 -16.48 1.86
CA PRO A 190 1.61 -16.17 0.61
C PRO A 190 0.47 -17.18 0.39
N ARG A 191 -0.62 -16.72 -0.23
CA ARG A 191 -1.76 -17.59 -0.55
C ARG A 191 -1.31 -18.72 -1.48
N PHE A 192 -2.04 -19.83 -1.46
CA PHE A 192 -1.75 -20.98 -2.34
C PHE A 192 -1.87 -20.65 -3.84
N SER A 193 -2.57 -19.56 -4.20
CA SER A 193 -2.65 -19.07 -5.58
C SER A 193 -1.37 -18.36 -6.05
N GLU A 194 -0.43 -18.05 -5.16
CA GLU A 194 0.86 -17.47 -5.52
C GLU A 194 1.80 -18.54 -6.11
N GLN A 195 2.37 -18.26 -7.29
CA GLN A 195 3.28 -19.17 -7.97
C GLN A 195 4.73 -18.70 -7.84
N ALA A 196 5.53 -19.41 -7.05
CA ALA A 196 6.97 -19.14 -6.93
C ALA A 196 7.80 -19.70 -8.10
N SER A 197 7.17 -20.36 -9.09
CA SER A 197 7.83 -20.97 -10.25
C SER A 197 8.59 -19.94 -11.08
N GLU A 198 8.07 -18.73 -11.21
CA GLU A 198 8.74 -17.62 -11.92
C GLU A 198 10.07 -17.22 -11.26
N LEU A 199 10.22 -17.49 -9.96
CA LEU A 199 11.46 -17.22 -9.24
C LEU A 199 12.52 -18.31 -9.44
N ARG A 200 12.19 -19.43 -10.09
CA ARG A 200 13.09 -20.59 -10.25
C ARG A 200 14.40 -20.22 -10.93
N LEU A 201 14.35 -19.39 -11.96
CA LEU A 201 15.55 -18.92 -12.66
C LEU A 201 16.51 -18.20 -11.68
N TYR A 202 15.96 -17.31 -10.85
CA TYR A 202 16.74 -16.55 -9.88
C TYR A 202 17.21 -17.42 -8.71
N GLN A 203 16.40 -18.36 -8.26
CA GLN A 203 16.78 -19.34 -7.25
C GLN A 203 17.98 -20.17 -7.70
N GLN A 204 17.97 -20.64 -8.96
CA GLN A 204 19.08 -21.38 -9.55
C GLN A 204 20.32 -20.50 -9.72
N LYS A 205 20.15 -19.27 -10.23
CA LYS A 205 21.25 -18.32 -10.46
C LYS A 205 21.96 -17.93 -9.17
N PHE A 206 21.21 -17.66 -8.09
CA PHE A 206 21.76 -17.11 -6.86
C PHE A 206 21.93 -18.16 -5.75
N GLY A 207 21.44 -19.39 -5.93
CA GLY A 207 21.48 -20.44 -4.92
C GLY A 207 20.69 -20.09 -3.66
N GLN A 208 19.67 -19.24 -3.76
CA GLN A 208 18.91 -18.73 -2.62
C GLN A 208 17.42 -18.81 -2.85
N TYR A 209 16.70 -19.18 -1.79
CA TYR A 209 15.24 -19.09 -1.72
C TYR A 209 14.80 -17.72 -1.16
N PRO A 210 13.76 -17.11 -1.75
CA PRO A 210 13.17 -15.88 -1.24
C PRO A 210 12.56 -16.11 0.15
N LYS A 211 12.53 -15.06 0.98
CA LYS A 211 11.79 -15.09 2.23
C LYS A 211 10.31 -14.93 1.89
N LEU A 212 9.53 -15.99 2.08
CA LEU A 212 8.10 -16.02 1.76
C LEU A 212 7.19 -15.74 2.96
N GLN A 213 7.70 -15.85 4.18
CA GLN A 213 6.92 -15.62 5.40
C GLN A 213 7.34 -14.32 6.07
N ALA A 214 6.37 -13.60 6.62
CA ALA A 214 6.60 -12.38 7.38
C ALA A 214 5.81 -12.38 8.67
N GLN A 215 6.39 -11.77 9.70
CA GLN A 215 5.64 -11.33 10.87
C GLN A 215 5.23 -9.88 10.63
N LEU A 216 3.94 -9.66 10.39
CA LEU A 216 3.39 -8.38 9.97
C LEU A 216 2.55 -7.73 11.06
N ALA A 217 2.73 -6.43 11.23
CA ALA A 217 1.70 -5.57 11.77
C ALA A 217 0.89 -4.99 10.61
N TYR A 218 -0.41 -4.82 10.80
CA TYR A 218 -1.24 -4.10 9.85
C TYR A 218 -2.29 -3.24 10.53
N ARG A 219 -2.71 -2.20 9.81
CA ARG A 219 -3.81 -1.31 10.16
C ARG A 219 -4.63 -1.04 8.91
N VAL A 220 -5.94 -1.07 9.07
CA VAL A 220 -6.88 -0.54 8.10
C VAL A 220 -7.65 0.53 8.82
N LEU A 221 -7.30 1.77 8.52
CA LEU A 221 -7.82 2.95 9.18
C LEU A 221 -8.82 3.67 8.28
N LYS A 222 -9.82 4.29 8.86
CA LYS A 222 -10.80 5.12 8.16
C LYS A 222 -10.76 6.55 8.67
N LYS A 223 -10.73 7.51 7.74
CA LYS A 223 -10.94 8.92 8.02
C LYS A 223 -12.43 9.15 8.31
N PRO A 224 -12.80 9.76 9.45
CA PRO A 224 -14.19 10.14 9.72
C PRO A 224 -14.72 11.16 8.73
#